data_AF-A0A2G9TM15-F1
#
_entry.id   AF-A0A2G9TM15-F1
#
_cell.length_a   1.000
_cell.length_b   1.000
_cell.length_c   1.000
_cell.angle_alpha   90.00
_cell.angle_beta   90.00
_cell.angle_gamma   90.00
#
_symmetry.space_group_name_H-M   'P 1'
#
loop_
_entity.id
_entity.type
_entity.pdbx_description
1 polymer ?
#
loop_
_entity_poly.entity_id
_entity_poly.type
_entity_poly.pdbx_seq_one_letter_code
_entity_poly.pdbx_strand_id
1 'polypeptide(L)' 'EAAEVYLTCLFEDANLAAIHARRVTIFPRDIYLVRRIRGEHITMPMACESPFKPASQTFSRD' A
#
# COMPACT_ATOMS: atom_id res chain seq x y z
N GLU A 1 7.25 17.00 12.68
CA GLU A 1 6.68 17.88 11.64
C GLU A 1 7.01 17.41 10.22
N ALA A 2 8.28 17.36 9.79
CA ALA A 2 8.62 16.99 8.40
C ALA A 2 8.00 15.65 7.91
N ALA A 3 8.00 14.62 8.77
CA ALA A 3 7.39 13.33 8.44
C ALA A 3 5.86 13.40 8.32
N GLU A 4 5.20 14.24 9.11
CA GLU A 4 3.76 14.43 9.08
C GLU A 4 3.35 15.13 7.79
N VAL A 5 4.02 16.23 7.44
CA VAL A 5 3.81 16.96 6.18
C VAL A 5 4.02 16.05 4.97
N TYR A 6 5.03 15.19 5.02
CA TYR A 6 5.27 14.22 3.95
C TYR A 6 4.10 13.24 3.81
N LEU A 7 3.61 12.67 4.92
CA LEU A 7 2.50 11.73 4.91
C LEU A 7 1.19 12.40 4.48
N THR A 8 0.89 13.62 4.94
CA THR A 8 -0.32 14.35 4.55
C THR A 8 -0.33 14.60 3.04
N CYS A 9 0.75 15.13 2.47
CA CYS A 9 0.84 15.35 1.03
C CYS A 9 0.76 14.04 0.23
N LEU A 10 1.32 12.93 0.76
CA LEU A 10 1.24 11.62 0.11
C LEU A 10 -0.20 11.08 0.10
N PHE A 11 -0.95 11.25 1.18
CA PHE A 11 -2.33 10.79 1.28
C PHE A 11 -3.31 11.67 0.49
N GLU A 12 -3.04 12.96 0.34
CA GLU A 12 -3.79 13.85 -0.56
C GLU A 12 -3.68 13.35 -2.01
N ASP A 13 -2.46 13.07 -2.48
CA ASP A 13 -2.20 12.52 -3.81
C ASP A 13 -2.85 11.12 -3.97
N ALA A 14 -2.78 10.27 -2.95
CA ALA A 14 -3.37 8.92 -2.98
C ALA A 14 -4.90 8.96 -2.99
N ASN A 15 -5.51 9.95 -2.32
CA ASN A 15 -6.95 10.16 -2.35
C ASN A 15 -7.44 10.56 -3.75
N LEU A 16 -6.70 11.42 -4.45
CA LEU A 16 -7.00 11.76 -5.85
C LEU A 16 -6.94 10.52 -6.76
N ALA A 17 -5.97 9.64 -6.56
CA ALA A 17 -5.86 8.38 -7.30
C ALA A 17 -7.02 7.40 -6.99
N ALA A 18 -7.48 7.36 -5.73
CA ALA A 18 -8.65 6.56 -5.34
C ALA A 18 -9.94 7.07 -6.02
N ILE A 19 -10.16 8.39 -5.99
CA ILE A 19 -11.32 9.04 -6.65
C ILE A 19 -11.27 8.82 -8.17
N HIS A 20 -10.09 8.90 -8.79
CA HIS A 20 -9.91 8.61 -10.21
C HIS A 20 -10.38 7.18 -10.57
N ALA A 21 -10.14 6.21 -9.69
CA ALA A 21 -10.59 4.84 -9.84
C ALA A 21 -12.05 4.59 -9.35
N ARG A 22 -12.81 5.64 -9.03
CA ARG A 22 -14.16 5.59 -8.43
C ARG A 22 -14.21 4.81 -7.11
N ARG A 23 -13.15 4.88 -6.31
CA ARG A 23 -13.05 4.27 -4.97
C ARG A 23 -12.99 5.37 -3.91
N VAL A 24 -13.61 5.13 -2.77
CA VAL A 24 -13.57 6.04 -1.59
C VAL A 24 -12.49 5.60 -0.60
N THR A 25 -12.11 4.32 -0.62
CA THR A 25 -11.07 3.74 0.23
C THR A 25 -9.70 3.81 -0.44
N ILE A 26 -8.71 4.30 0.29
CA ILE A 26 -7.31 4.32 -0.16
C ILE A 26 -6.72 2.92 -0.02
N PHE A 27 -6.18 2.38 -1.12
CA PHE A 27 -5.50 1.09 -1.13
C PHE A 27 -3.98 1.27 -1.24
N PRO A 28 -3.18 0.27 -0.81
CA PRO A 28 -1.72 0.32 -0.96
C PRO A 28 -1.27 0.49 -2.42
N ARG A 29 -2.10 0.08 -3.40
CA ARG A 29 -1.84 0.29 -4.83
C ARG A 29 -1.88 1.76 -5.24
N ASP A 30 -2.71 2.59 -4.60
CA ASP A 30 -2.81 4.02 -4.89
C ASP A 30 -1.56 4.75 -4.38
N ILE A 31 -1.12 4.39 -3.17
CA ILE A 31 0.13 4.91 -2.59
C ILE A 31 1.33 4.51 -3.45
N TYR A 32 1.38 3.25 -3.89
CA TYR A 32 2.44 2.79 -4.79
C TYR A 32 2.46 3.57 -6.12
N LEU A 33 1.28 3.82 -6.70
CA LEU A 33 1.15 4.61 -7.92
C LEU A 33 1.68 6.04 -7.72
N VAL A 34 1.28 6.71 -6.65
CA VAL A 34 1.73 8.07 -6.30
C VAL A 34 3.24 8.12 -6.11
N ARG A 35 3.80 7.17 -5.37
CA ARG A 35 5.26 7.09 -5.15
C ARG A 35 6.02 6.83 -6.45
N ARG A 36 5.46 6.01 -7.34
CA ARG A 36 6.02 5.77 -8.68
C ARG A 36 6.00 7.03 -9.54
N ILE A 37 4.93 7.83 -9.49
CA ILE A 37 4.84 9.11 -10.20
C ILE A 37 5.83 10.14 -9.63
N ARG A 38 6.01 10.16 -8.31
CA ARG A 38 7.01 10.99 -7.61
C ARG A 38 8.46 10.56 -7.86
N GLY A 39 8.70 9.40 -8.49
CA GLY A 39 10.05 8.87 -8.72
C GLY A 39 10.69 8.24 -7.47
N GLU A 40 9.93 8.03 -6.40
CA GLU A 40 10.39 7.31 -5.21
C GLU A 40 10.32 5.80 -5.48
N HIS A 41 11.39 5.26 -6.06
CA HIS A 41 11.46 3.84 -6.40
C HIS A 41 11.76 3.00 -5.15
N ILE A 42 10.83 2.95 -4.21
CA ILE A 42 10.90 1.96 -3.13
C ILE A 42 10.34 0.67 -3.71
N THR A 43 11.23 -0.26 -4.04
CA THR A 43 10.89 -1.66 -4.33
C THR A 43 10.28 -2.27 -3.08
N MET A 44 9.02 -1.97 -2.82
CA MET A 44 8.18 -2.79 -1.96
C MET A 44 7.91 -4.04 -2.80
N PRO A 45 8.46 -5.22 -2.43
CA PRO A 45 8.03 -6.44 -3.08
C PRO A 45 6.53 -6.54 -2.86
N MET A 46 5.76 -6.50 -3.95
CA MET A 46 4.38 -6.96 -3.98
C MET A 46 4.39 -8.48 -3.76
N ALA A 47 4.88 -8.92 -2.60
CA ALA A 47 4.50 -10.20 -2.10
C ALA A 47 3.01 -10.11 -1.84
N CYS A 48 2.29 -10.97 -2.54
CA CYS A 48 0.94 -11.39 -2.22
C CYS A 48 0.88 -11.83 -0.74
N GLU A 49 0.80 -10.88 0.20
CA GLU A 49 0.37 -11.15 1.56
C GLU A 49 -1.13 -10.91 1.55
N SER A 50 -1.84 -11.96 1.13
CA SER A 50 -3.26 -12.15 1.39
C SER A 50 -3.57 -11.83 2.86
N PRO A 51 -4.69 -11.15 3.19
CA PRO A 51 -5.08 -10.87 4.57
C PRO A 51 -5.56 -12.12 5.34
N PHE A 52 -5.29 -13.32 4.83
CA PHE A 52 -5.68 -14.59 5.41
C PHE A 52 -4.60 -15.63 5.13
N LYS A 53 -3.48 -15.59 5.85
CA LYS A 53 -2.75 -16.83 6.15
C LYS A 53 -3.40 -17.40 7.42
N PRO A 54 -4.36 -18.35 7.32
CA PRO A 54 -4.76 -19.08 8.50
C PRO A 54 -3.55 -19.86 8.98
N ALA A 55 -3.34 -19.84 10.29
CA ALA A 55 -2.42 -20.70 10.98
C ALA A 55 -2.62 -22.15 10.52
N SER A 56 -1.73 -22.61 9.64
CA SER A 56 -1.49 -24.02 9.37
C SER A 56 -0.04 -24.35 9.69
N GLN A 57 0.45 -23.83 10.83
CA GLN A 57 1.36 -24.62 11.66
C GLN A 57 0.50 -25.56 12.50
N THR A 58 -0.11 -26.53 11.82
CA THR A 58 -0.59 -27.75 12.45
C THR A 58 0.06 -28.90 11.71
N PHE A 59 1.05 -29.48 12.39
CA PHE A 59 1.21 -30.93 12.51
C PHE A 59 1.75 -31.71 11.30
N SER A 60 2.71 -32.57 11.63
CA SER A 60 3.27 -33.67 10.84
C SER A 60 4.20 -33.34 9.69
N ARG A 61 5.50 -33.49 9.96
CA ARG A 61 6.30 -34.60 9.43
C ARG A 61 7.41 -34.88 10.43
N ASP A 62 7.33 -36.08 11.01
CA ASP A 62 8.42 -36.89 11.59
C ASP A 62 9.42 -36.22 12.56
#